data_AF-A0A0G2IED1-F1
#
_entry.id   AF-A0A0G2IED1-F1
#
_cell.length_a   1.000
_cell.length_b   1.000
_cell.length_c   1.000
_cell.angle_alpha   90.00
_cell.angle_beta   90.00
_cell.angle_gamma   90.00
#
_symmetry.space_group_name_H-M   'P 1'
#
loop_
_entity.id
_entity.type
_entity.pdbx_description
1 polymer ?
#
loop_
_entity_poly.entity_id
_entity_poly.type
_entity_poly.pdbx_seq_one_letter_code
_entity_poly.pdbx_strand_id
1 'polypeptide(L)'
;MHVSFVGPLLSGLFLGCRAYPSDSHEYIPPTASDSRSPCPGLNALANQDYIPRDGRNIDPAQLGEAMLEVLNLQIAPFETEINTTLAHSTTGNSSTFNLEDSNVHNDIEIDGSLSRKDLYFGDNIHFDQAIWDQSSSKFEGDVITIRTAAESRAYRTRMAEALNPDFTANPFIAGLAPAIYMLVFGGVNATQAQREWIESFFREFSWQC
;
A
#
# COMPACT_ATOMS: atom_id res chain seq x y z
N MET A 1 -52.10 -25.74 16.81
CA MET A 1 -51.23 -25.07 15.80
C MET A 1 -50.34 -24.08 16.52
N HIS A 2 -49.11 -23.93 16.01
CA HIS A 2 -47.99 -23.10 16.50
C HIS A 2 -47.04 -23.73 17.53
N VAL A 3 -46.03 -24.41 16.98
CA VAL A 3 -44.69 -24.52 17.55
C VAL A 3 -43.91 -23.31 17.03
N SER A 4 -43.43 -22.46 17.93
CA SER A 4 -42.54 -21.34 17.60
C SER A 4 -41.12 -21.88 17.32
N PHE A 5 -40.63 -21.68 16.10
CA PHE A 5 -39.22 -21.87 15.77
C PHE A 5 -38.43 -20.66 16.28
N VAL A 6 -37.52 -20.89 17.23
CA VAL A 6 -36.42 -19.98 17.52
C VAL A 6 -35.33 -20.26 16.49
N GLY A 7 -35.19 -19.38 15.50
CA GLY A 7 -34.07 -19.39 14.54
C GLY A 7 -32.91 -18.56 15.10
N PRO A 8 -31.64 -18.96 14.90
CA PRO A 8 -30.50 -18.31 15.52
C PRO A 8 -30.20 -16.96 14.85
N LEU A 9 -29.98 -15.95 15.70
CA LEU A 9 -29.29 -14.71 15.33
C LEU A 9 -27.85 -15.03 14.92
N LEU A 10 -27.64 -15.30 13.63
CA LEU A 10 -26.35 -15.17 12.98
C LEU A 10 -26.52 -14.29 11.74
N SER A 11 -26.60 -12.98 11.98
CA SER A 11 -26.19 -12.01 10.97
C SER A 11 -24.76 -11.63 11.32
N GLY A 12 -23.82 -12.27 10.62
CA GLY A 12 -22.41 -11.96 10.71
C GLY A 12 -22.18 -10.48 10.42
N LEU A 13 -21.48 -9.82 11.34
CA LEU A 13 -20.80 -8.57 11.04
C LEU A 13 -19.72 -8.92 10.02
N PHE A 14 -20.03 -8.77 8.74
CA PHE A 14 -18.98 -8.46 7.78
C PHE A 14 -18.41 -7.12 8.25
N LEU A 15 -17.27 -7.14 8.95
CA LEU A 15 -16.38 -5.98 8.96
C LEU A 15 -15.77 -5.87 7.56
N GLY A 16 -16.62 -5.52 6.59
CA GLY A 16 -16.18 -4.77 5.42
C GLY A 16 -15.83 -3.37 5.87
N CYS A 17 -14.98 -2.72 5.08
CA CYS A 17 -14.50 -1.36 5.29
C CYS A 17 -15.57 -0.44 5.90
N ARG A 18 -15.24 0.18 7.04
CA ARG A 18 -16.13 1.12 7.72
C ARG A 18 -16.19 2.39 6.86
N ALA A 19 -17.23 2.54 6.06
CA ALA A 19 -17.53 3.81 5.39
C ALA A 19 -17.57 4.92 6.45
N TYR A 20 -16.56 5.78 6.44
CA TYR A 20 -16.43 6.90 7.36
C TYR A 20 -17.13 8.11 6.75
N PRO A 21 -18.15 8.70 7.41
CA PRO A 21 -18.78 9.91 6.94
C PRO A 21 -18.04 11.12 7.51
N SER A 22 -17.11 11.71 6.76
CA SER A 22 -16.83 13.15 6.89
C SER A 22 -16.27 13.68 5.58
N ASP A 23 -16.77 14.84 5.14
CA ASP A 23 -16.32 15.59 3.96
C ASP A 23 -14.82 15.99 4.01
N SER A 24 -14.07 15.60 5.06
CA SER A 24 -12.65 15.95 5.28
C SER A 24 -11.64 14.99 4.66
N HIS A 25 -12.04 13.78 4.26
CA HIS A 25 -11.13 12.74 3.74
C HIS A 25 -11.46 12.30 2.31
N GLU A 26 -12.07 13.20 1.54
CA GLU A 26 -12.30 12.97 0.11
C GLU A 26 -10.97 12.77 -0.61
N TYR A 27 -10.97 11.81 -1.53
CA TYR A 27 -9.87 11.60 -2.45
C TYR A 27 -9.68 12.84 -3.33
N ILE A 28 -8.48 13.42 -3.27
CA ILE A 28 -8.04 14.46 -4.20
C ILE A 28 -6.74 13.96 -4.85
N PRO A 29 -6.68 13.87 -6.19
CA PRO A 29 -5.48 13.44 -6.88
C PRO A 29 -4.33 14.42 -6.61
N PRO A 30 -3.08 13.92 -6.47
CA PRO A 30 -1.93 14.79 -6.26
C PRO A 30 -1.68 15.68 -7.48
N THR A 31 -1.17 16.87 -7.21
CA THR A 31 -0.61 17.78 -8.21
C THR A 31 0.87 17.48 -8.44
N ALA A 32 1.45 18.04 -9.50
CA ALA A 32 2.88 17.91 -9.78
C ALA A 32 3.78 18.53 -8.71
N SER A 33 3.24 19.40 -7.85
CA SER A 33 3.98 19.95 -6.71
C SER A 33 3.87 19.10 -5.46
N ASP A 34 3.01 18.08 -5.38
CA ASP A 34 2.86 17.29 -4.17
C ASP A 34 3.92 16.18 -4.10
N SER A 35 4.50 15.98 -2.93
CA SER A 35 5.47 14.91 -2.70
C SER A 35 4.74 13.57 -2.57
N ARG A 36 5.22 12.54 -3.26
CA ARG A 36 4.68 11.17 -3.19
C ARG A 36 5.81 10.17 -3.10
N SER A 37 5.48 8.99 -2.57
CA SER A 37 6.40 7.90 -2.31
C SER A 37 6.17 6.73 -3.29
N PRO A 38 7.11 5.78 -3.40
CA PRO A 38 6.83 4.47 -4.02
C PRO A 38 5.77 3.65 -3.27
N CYS A 39 5.43 4.00 -2.02
CA CYS A 39 4.45 3.29 -1.20
C CYS A 39 3.00 3.73 -1.51
N PRO A 40 2.14 2.84 -2.03
CA PRO A 40 0.74 3.19 -2.31
C PRO A 40 -0.05 3.54 -1.05
N GLY A 41 0.27 2.93 0.10
CA GLY A 41 -0.42 3.20 1.37
C GLY A 41 -0.22 4.63 1.87
N LEU A 42 1.04 5.11 1.88
CA LEU A 42 1.35 6.48 2.27
C LEU A 42 0.71 7.50 1.31
N ASN A 43 0.75 7.21 0.01
CA ASN A 43 0.12 8.07 -0.99
C ASN A 43 -1.40 8.14 -0.81
N ALA A 44 -2.06 7.04 -0.44
CA ALA A 44 -3.49 7.01 -0.16
C ALA A 44 -3.84 7.83 1.10
N LEU A 45 -3.05 7.72 2.16
CA LEU A 45 -3.23 8.55 3.36
C LEU A 45 -3.12 10.05 3.03
N ALA A 46 -2.16 10.45 2.20
CA ALA A 46 -2.00 11.84 1.79
C ALA A 46 -3.14 12.32 0.85
N ASN A 47 -3.51 11.50 -0.15
CA ASN A 47 -4.59 11.84 -1.07
C ASN A 47 -5.95 12.02 -0.39
N GLN A 48 -6.11 11.48 0.82
CA GLN A 48 -7.33 11.57 1.63
C GLN A 48 -7.10 12.34 2.95
N ASP A 49 -6.06 13.18 3.04
CA ASP A 49 -5.82 14.10 4.18
C ASP A 49 -5.66 13.47 5.57
N TYR A 50 -5.35 12.17 5.65
CA TYR A 50 -5.01 11.54 6.93
C TYR A 50 -3.61 11.93 7.40
N ILE A 51 -2.74 12.26 6.45
CA ILE A 51 -1.46 12.94 6.65
C ILE A 51 -1.43 14.16 5.70
N PRO A 52 -0.51 15.13 5.88
CA PRO A 52 -0.42 16.31 5.01
C PRO A 52 -0.58 15.98 3.53
N ARG A 53 -1.60 16.56 2.89
CA ARG A 53 -1.99 16.24 1.50
C ARG A 53 -0.90 16.49 0.47
N ASP A 54 -0.08 17.51 0.71
CA ASP A 54 1.07 17.84 -0.11
C ASP A 54 2.24 16.85 0.07
N GLY A 55 2.10 15.88 0.97
CA GLY A 55 3.09 14.85 1.27
C GLY A 55 4.35 15.37 1.94
N ARG A 56 4.31 16.57 2.55
CA ARG A 56 5.50 17.22 3.13
C ARG A 56 5.44 17.30 4.63
N ASN A 57 6.65 17.36 5.23
CA ASN A 57 6.83 17.53 6.67
C ASN A 57 6.00 16.55 7.51
N ILE A 58 5.97 15.28 7.09
CA ILE A 58 5.24 14.21 7.75
C ILE A 58 5.89 13.92 9.11
N ASP A 59 5.10 14.00 10.17
CA ASP A 59 5.48 13.59 11.52
C ASP A 59 5.22 12.07 11.68
N PRO A 60 6.22 11.26 12.07
CA PRO A 60 6.04 9.84 12.37
C PRO A 60 4.91 9.53 13.36
N ALA A 61 4.66 10.39 14.36
CA ALA A 61 3.58 10.17 15.32
C ALA A 61 2.20 10.28 14.65
N GLN A 62 1.99 11.35 13.87
CA GLN A 62 0.78 11.53 13.07
C GLN A 62 0.59 10.39 12.06
N LEU A 63 1.67 9.98 11.39
CA LEU A 63 1.61 8.85 10.47
C LEU A 63 1.19 7.56 11.19
N GLY A 64 1.68 7.32 12.41
CA GLY A 64 1.29 6.15 13.19
C GLY A 64 -0.18 6.13 13.57
N GLU A 65 -0.75 7.28 13.93
CA GLU A 65 -2.19 7.42 14.17
C GLU A 65 -3.00 7.13 12.90
N ALA A 66 -2.61 7.73 11.76
CA ALA A 66 -3.27 7.52 10.48
C ALA A 66 -3.20 6.05 10.00
N MET A 67 -2.04 5.40 10.13
CA MET A 67 -1.87 3.99 9.79
C MET A 67 -2.75 3.08 10.65
N LEU A 68 -2.84 3.36 11.95
CA LEU A 68 -3.66 2.57 12.85
C LEU A 68 -5.15 2.78 12.56
N GLU A 69 -5.57 4.04 12.39
CA GLU A 69 -6.98 4.38 12.16
C GLU A 69 -7.50 3.85 10.83
N VAL A 70 -6.72 4.01 9.75
CA VAL A 70 -7.19 3.74 8.38
C VAL A 70 -6.79 2.35 7.89
N LEU A 71 -5.56 1.94 8.17
CA LEU A 71 -5.00 0.67 7.65
C LEU A 71 -5.11 -0.47 8.66
N ASN A 72 -5.46 -0.16 9.91
CA ASN A 72 -5.34 -1.08 11.04
C ASN A 72 -3.91 -1.66 11.16
N LEU A 73 -2.90 -0.85 10.83
CA LEU A 73 -1.49 -1.21 10.91
C LEU A 73 -0.81 -0.40 12.01
N GLN A 74 -0.16 -1.09 12.93
CA GLN A 74 0.74 -0.46 13.90
C GLN A 74 1.97 0.11 13.15
N ILE A 75 2.51 1.23 13.61
CA ILE A 75 3.75 1.79 13.04
C ILE A 75 5.00 1.05 13.49
N ALA A 76 4.97 0.39 14.65
CA ALA A 76 6.13 -0.28 15.25
C ALA A 76 6.86 -1.28 14.31
N PRO A 77 6.17 -2.10 13.49
CA PRO A 77 6.82 -2.97 12.51
C PRO A 77 7.57 -2.24 11.39
N PHE A 78 7.37 -0.93 11.22
CA PHE A 78 7.97 -0.09 10.17
C PHE A 78 9.02 0.88 10.73
N GLU A 79 9.43 0.76 11.99
CA GLU A 79 10.36 1.68 12.63
C GLU A 79 11.71 1.78 11.90
N THR A 80 12.17 0.70 11.27
CA THR A 80 13.43 0.72 10.51
C THR A 80 13.29 1.61 9.27
N GLU A 81 12.24 1.40 8.48
CA GLU A 81 11.94 2.17 7.27
C GLU A 81 11.68 3.64 7.59
N ILE A 82 10.96 3.92 8.69
CA ILE A 82 10.71 5.29 9.15
C ILE A 82 12.02 5.98 9.57
N ASN A 83 12.86 5.32 10.36
CA ASN A 83 14.14 5.88 10.79
C ASN A 83 15.10 6.09 9.61
N THR A 84 15.12 5.17 8.66
CA THR A 84 15.87 5.33 7.40
C THR A 84 15.35 6.53 6.60
N THR A 85 14.03 6.68 6.46
CA THR A 85 13.43 7.83 5.76
C THR A 85 13.78 9.16 6.45
N LEU A 86 13.74 9.21 7.78
CA LEU A 86 14.15 10.38 8.57
C LEU A 86 15.64 10.72 8.36
N ALA A 87 16.50 9.71 8.24
CA ALA A 87 17.93 9.91 7.97
C ALA A 87 18.19 10.54 6.59
N HIS A 88 17.28 10.33 5.63
CA HIS A 88 17.31 10.92 4.29
C HIS A 88 16.51 12.22 4.15
N SER A 89 15.91 12.71 5.25
CA SER A 89 14.96 13.81 5.23
C SER A 89 15.51 15.08 4.59
N THR A 90 14.73 15.64 3.66
CA THR A 90 15.05 16.90 2.98
C THR A 90 14.28 18.11 3.54
N THR A 91 13.50 17.92 4.59
CA THR A 91 12.64 18.96 5.19
C THR A 91 13.41 20.08 5.89
N GLY A 92 14.66 19.83 6.27
CA GLY A 92 15.43 20.70 7.18
C GLY A 92 15.03 20.56 8.66
N ASN A 93 14.11 19.66 8.97
CA ASN A 93 13.70 19.30 10.33
C ASN A 93 13.97 17.80 10.56
N SER A 94 14.81 17.46 11.54
CA SER A 94 15.21 16.08 11.84
C SER A 94 14.08 15.19 12.34
N SER A 95 12.91 15.75 12.66
CA SER A 95 11.76 15.02 13.17
C SER A 95 10.66 14.79 12.14
N THR A 96 10.83 15.26 10.90
CA THR A 96 9.85 15.10 9.83
C THR A 96 10.51 14.67 8.53
N PHE A 97 9.74 14.12 7.59
CA PHE A 97 10.21 13.78 6.24
C PHE A 97 9.18 14.16 5.18
N ASN A 98 9.61 14.32 3.93
CA ASN A 98 8.72 14.37 2.77
C ASN A 98 8.50 12.94 2.26
N LEU A 99 7.33 12.62 1.71
CA LEU A 99 7.05 11.25 1.22
C LEU A 99 8.06 10.74 0.19
N GLU A 100 8.60 11.64 -0.64
CA GLU A 100 9.64 11.33 -1.61
C GLU A 100 10.99 10.98 -0.98
N ASP A 101 11.25 11.39 0.28
CA ASP A 101 12.50 11.04 0.99
C ASP A 101 12.62 9.53 1.22
N SER A 102 11.52 8.76 1.11
CA SER A 102 11.55 7.30 1.15
C SER A 102 11.97 6.66 -0.18
N ASN A 103 12.16 7.45 -1.24
CA ASN A 103 12.53 6.97 -2.59
C ASN A 103 14.06 6.88 -2.79
N VAL A 104 14.77 6.40 -1.77
CA VAL A 104 16.20 6.12 -1.91
C VAL A 104 16.37 4.68 -2.39
N HIS A 105 16.79 4.56 -3.66
CA HIS A 105 17.01 3.28 -4.32
C HIS A 105 18.10 2.47 -3.60
N ASN A 106 17.84 1.17 -3.42
CA ASN A 106 18.68 0.22 -2.68
C ASN A 106 18.81 0.44 -1.17
N ASP A 107 17.89 1.22 -0.60
CA ASP A 107 17.69 1.30 0.83
C ASP A 107 16.29 0.76 1.17
N ILE A 108 15.27 1.62 1.06
CA ILE A 108 13.85 1.23 1.21
C ILE A 108 13.27 0.87 -0.16
N GLU A 109 13.56 1.67 -1.19
CA GLU A 109 13.07 1.43 -2.54
C GLU A 109 13.90 0.33 -3.22
N ILE A 110 13.22 -0.59 -3.90
CA ILE A 110 13.80 -1.78 -4.50
C ILE A 110 13.24 -2.04 -5.90
N ASP A 111 14.02 -2.72 -6.71
CA ASP A 111 13.56 -3.19 -8.01
C ASP A 111 12.51 -4.32 -7.90
N GLY A 112 11.79 -4.53 -9.00
CA GLY A 112 10.74 -5.55 -9.05
C GLY A 112 9.48 -5.14 -8.28
N SER A 113 9.25 -3.83 -8.14
CA SER A 113 8.03 -3.25 -7.58
C SER A 113 6.78 -3.75 -8.32
N LEU A 114 5.68 -3.94 -7.58
CA LEU A 114 4.43 -4.50 -8.14
C LEU A 114 3.70 -3.57 -9.10
N SER A 115 3.98 -2.27 -9.06
CA SER A 115 3.27 -1.25 -9.86
C SER A 115 4.15 -0.07 -10.29
N ARG A 116 5.45 -0.08 -9.98
CA ARG A 116 6.42 0.97 -10.32
C ARG A 116 7.49 0.37 -11.21
N LYS A 117 8.07 1.21 -12.09
CA LYS A 117 9.27 0.80 -12.83
C LYS A 117 10.44 0.68 -11.85
N ASP A 118 11.38 -0.17 -12.22
CA ASP A 118 12.72 -0.16 -11.64
C ASP A 118 13.40 1.17 -12.01
N LEU A 119 14.24 1.72 -11.13
CA LEU A 119 14.90 3.03 -11.36
C LEU A 119 15.72 3.03 -12.66
N TYR A 120 16.27 1.87 -13.05
CA TYR A 120 16.97 1.67 -14.32
C TYR A 120 16.15 2.16 -15.54
N PHE A 121 14.82 2.03 -15.49
CA PHE A 121 13.92 2.46 -16.57
C PHE A 121 13.30 3.85 -16.34
N GLY A 122 13.69 4.57 -15.28
CA GLY A 122 13.26 5.92 -14.97
C GLY A 122 12.39 6.00 -13.72
N ASP A 123 11.17 6.49 -13.87
CA ASP A 123 10.26 6.85 -12.77
C ASP A 123 9.85 5.64 -11.90
N ASN A 124 10.42 5.56 -10.70
CA ASN A 124 10.18 4.53 -9.69
C ASN A 124 9.19 4.96 -8.57
N ILE A 125 8.56 6.13 -8.69
CA ILE A 125 7.59 6.64 -7.71
C ILE A 125 6.15 6.41 -8.18
N HIS A 126 5.87 6.71 -9.45
CA HIS A 126 4.50 6.76 -9.95
C HIS A 126 3.99 5.40 -10.42
N PHE A 127 2.67 5.23 -10.38
CA PHE A 127 2.01 4.05 -10.91
C PHE A 127 2.33 3.88 -12.40
N ASP A 128 2.73 2.67 -12.78
CA ASP A 128 2.93 2.27 -14.16
C ASP A 128 1.97 1.12 -14.52
N GLN A 129 1.13 1.39 -15.52
CA GLN A 129 0.12 0.45 -15.98
C GLN A 129 0.73 -0.87 -16.48
N ALA A 130 1.82 -0.81 -17.25
CA ALA A 130 2.43 -1.99 -17.84
C ALA A 130 3.09 -2.88 -16.79
N ILE A 131 3.66 -2.27 -15.73
CA ILE A 131 4.15 -3.01 -14.58
C ILE A 131 3.00 -3.67 -13.81
N TRP A 132 1.94 -2.91 -13.53
CA TRP A 132 0.77 -3.48 -12.84
C TRP A 132 0.12 -4.61 -13.63
N ASP A 133 0.04 -4.51 -14.95
CA ASP A 133 -0.52 -5.57 -15.81
C ASP A 133 0.31 -6.87 -15.70
N GLN A 134 1.64 -6.76 -15.57
CA GLN A 134 2.49 -7.94 -15.31
C GLN A 134 2.18 -8.57 -13.95
N SER A 135 2.11 -7.76 -12.89
CA SER A 135 1.82 -8.25 -11.54
C SER A 135 0.43 -8.85 -11.41
N SER A 136 -0.59 -8.16 -11.90
CA SER A 136 -2.00 -8.59 -11.83
C SER A 136 -2.34 -9.74 -12.79
N SER A 137 -1.49 -10.05 -13.78
CA SER A 137 -1.65 -11.22 -14.66
C SER A 137 -1.71 -12.56 -13.91
N LYS A 138 -1.28 -12.60 -12.65
CA LYS A 138 -1.33 -13.79 -11.80
C LYS A 138 -2.57 -13.88 -10.94
N PHE A 139 -3.41 -12.85 -10.91
CA PHE A 139 -4.66 -12.89 -10.16
C PHE A 139 -5.70 -13.73 -10.90
N GLU A 140 -6.23 -14.74 -10.24
CA GLU A 140 -7.27 -15.65 -10.76
C GLU A 140 -8.61 -15.31 -10.11
N GLY A 141 -9.64 -15.09 -10.92
CA GLY A 141 -10.98 -14.75 -10.43
C GLY A 141 -11.03 -13.43 -9.63
N ASP A 142 -12.04 -13.34 -8.77
CA ASP A 142 -12.38 -12.11 -8.04
C ASP A 142 -11.68 -12.01 -6.67
N VAL A 143 -10.97 -13.06 -6.24
CA VAL A 143 -10.35 -13.14 -4.92
C VAL A 143 -8.86 -13.43 -5.03
N ILE A 144 -8.05 -12.61 -4.38
CA ILE A 144 -6.60 -12.80 -4.27
C ILE A 144 -6.32 -13.57 -2.98
N THR A 145 -5.70 -14.73 -3.10
CA THR A 145 -5.21 -15.52 -1.96
C THR A 145 -3.75 -15.18 -1.63
N ILE A 146 -3.26 -15.55 -0.44
CA ILE A 146 -1.83 -15.47 -0.11
C ILE A 146 -0.96 -16.17 -1.16
N ARG A 147 -1.40 -17.32 -1.68
CA ARG A 147 -0.68 -18.06 -2.73
C ARG A 147 -0.57 -17.21 -4.00
N THR A 148 -1.69 -16.70 -4.48
CA THR A 148 -1.77 -15.89 -5.70
C THR A 148 -0.96 -14.59 -5.57
N ALA A 149 -1.00 -13.96 -4.39
CA ALA A 149 -0.18 -12.80 -4.05
C ALA A 149 1.33 -13.11 -4.12
N ALA A 150 1.74 -14.26 -3.55
CA ALA A 150 3.13 -14.72 -3.62
C ALA A 150 3.57 -15.06 -5.05
N GLU A 151 2.70 -15.69 -5.85
CA GLU A 151 2.95 -15.99 -7.26
C GLU A 151 3.10 -14.71 -8.10
N SER A 152 2.25 -13.71 -7.87
CA SER A 152 2.37 -12.38 -8.48
C SER A 152 3.73 -11.74 -8.18
N ARG A 153 4.12 -11.72 -6.90
CA ARG A 153 5.42 -11.15 -6.48
C ARG A 153 6.59 -11.89 -7.10
N ALA A 154 6.58 -13.23 -7.04
CA ALA A 154 7.64 -14.05 -7.60
C ALA A 154 7.75 -13.87 -9.13
N TYR A 155 6.62 -13.76 -9.83
CA TYR A 155 6.60 -13.48 -11.26
C TYR A 155 7.20 -12.10 -11.57
N ARG A 156 6.76 -11.06 -10.86
CA ARG A 156 7.24 -9.69 -11.08
C ARG A 156 8.74 -9.55 -10.81
N THR A 157 9.26 -10.14 -9.74
CA THR A 157 10.69 -10.18 -9.43
C THR A 157 11.47 -10.79 -10.58
N ARG A 158 11.09 -11.99 -11.05
CA ARG A 158 11.77 -12.66 -12.17
C ARG A 158 11.76 -11.83 -13.45
N MET A 159 10.68 -11.07 -13.68
CA MET A 159 10.60 -10.23 -14.88
C MET A 159 11.44 -8.97 -14.80
N ALA A 160 11.54 -8.33 -13.62
CA ALA A 160 12.50 -7.25 -13.41
C ALA A 160 13.93 -7.75 -13.61
N GLU A 161 14.31 -8.83 -12.91
CA GLU A 161 15.66 -9.40 -12.95
C GLU A 161 16.09 -9.79 -14.37
N ALA A 162 15.16 -10.27 -15.20
CA ALA A 162 15.45 -10.62 -16.59
C ALA A 162 15.63 -9.40 -17.52
N LEU A 163 15.07 -8.24 -17.17
CA LEU A 163 15.04 -7.04 -18.01
C LEU A 163 16.03 -5.96 -17.56
N ASN A 164 16.29 -5.87 -16.25
CA ASN A 164 17.13 -4.88 -15.62
C ASN A 164 18.52 -5.49 -15.33
N PRO A 165 19.58 -5.10 -16.06
CA PRO A 165 20.93 -5.62 -15.84
C PRO A 165 21.54 -5.17 -14.50
N ASP A 166 20.99 -4.13 -13.88
CA ASP A 166 21.43 -3.57 -12.60
C ASP A 166 20.48 -3.96 -11.45
N PHE A 167 19.68 -5.03 -11.64
CA PHE A 167 18.62 -5.42 -10.72
C PHE A 167 19.10 -5.63 -9.28
N THR A 168 18.45 -4.92 -8.36
CA THR A 168 18.71 -5.02 -6.92
C THR A 168 17.41 -5.03 -6.13
N ALA A 169 17.20 -6.12 -5.38
CA ALA A 169 16.03 -6.25 -4.51
C ALA A 169 16.37 -6.91 -3.19
N ASN A 170 16.02 -6.24 -2.09
CA ASN A 170 15.99 -6.87 -0.78
C ASN A 170 14.79 -7.84 -0.70
N PRO A 171 14.99 -9.16 -0.52
CA PRO A 171 13.90 -10.13 -0.51
C PRO A 171 12.87 -9.93 0.62
N PHE A 172 13.30 -9.36 1.75
CA PHE A 172 12.41 -9.06 2.87
C PHE A 172 11.46 -7.92 2.52
N ILE A 173 11.98 -6.78 2.08
CA ILE A 173 11.18 -5.63 1.60
C ILE A 173 10.27 -6.05 0.45
N ALA A 174 10.81 -6.90 -0.44
CA ALA A 174 10.04 -7.45 -1.55
C ALA A 174 8.81 -8.24 -1.11
N GLY A 175 8.91 -9.00 -0.03
CA GLY A 175 7.82 -9.77 0.56
C GLY A 175 6.82 -8.92 1.36
N LEU A 176 7.21 -7.75 1.84
CA LEU A 176 6.31 -6.85 2.59
C LEU A 176 5.18 -6.32 1.72
N ALA A 177 5.44 -5.94 0.46
CA ALA A 177 4.41 -5.37 -0.41
C ALA A 177 3.14 -6.26 -0.54
N PRO A 178 3.25 -7.56 -0.90
CA PRO A 178 2.08 -8.44 -0.91
C PRO A 178 1.53 -8.77 0.48
N ALA A 179 2.37 -8.84 1.51
CA ALA A 179 1.88 -9.06 2.87
C ALA A 179 1.00 -7.89 3.36
N ILE A 180 1.41 -6.65 3.10
CA ILE A 180 0.71 -5.44 3.54
C ILE A 180 -0.68 -5.35 2.91
N TYR A 181 -0.82 -5.47 1.58
CA TYR A 181 -2.15 -5.38 0.99
C TYR A 181 -3.05 -6.55 1.43
N MET A 182 -2.49 -7.73 1.74
CA MET A 182 -3.26 -8.84 2.28
C MET A 182 -3.69 -8.59 3.74
N LEU A 183 -2.86 -7.92 4.55
CA LEU A 183 -3.23 -7.51 5.91
C LEU A 183 -4.33 -6.43 5.89
N VAL A 184 -4.24 -5.49 4.95
CA VAL A 184 -5.19 -4.39 4.82
C VAL A 184 -6.54 -4.85 4.24
N PHE A 185 -6.53 -5.66 3.18
CA PHE A 185 -7.75 -6.03 2.45
C PHE A 185 -8.24 -7.46 2.70
N GLY A 186 -7.45 -8.29 3.39
CA GLY A 186 -7.72 -9.72 3.53
C GLY A 186 -8.66 -10.12 4.68
N GLY A 187 -9.30 -9.15 5.32
CA GLY A 187 -10.16 -9.35 6.49
C GLY A 187 -9.42 -9.91 7.71
N VAL A 188 -10.17 -10.44 8.68
CA VAL A 188 -9.65 -10.86 10.00
C VAL A 188 -8.51 -11.90 9.91
N ASN A 189 -8.49 -12.72 8.87
CA ASN A 189 -7.50 -13.79 8.72
C ASN A 189 -6.40 -13.46 7.70
N ALA A 190 -6.49 -12.32 6.99
CA ALA A 190 -5.54 -11.91 5.94
C ALA A 190 -5.26 -12.98 4.86
N THR A 191 -6.20 -13.93 4.64
CA THR A 191 -5.99 -15.07 3.74
C THR A 191 -6.53 -14.84 2.34
N GLN A 192 -7.53 -13.96 2.21
CA GLN A 192 -8.27 -13.70 0.97
C GLN A 192 -8.74 -12.25 0.94
N ALA A 193 -8.44 -11.55 -0.14
CA ALA A 193 -8.86 -10.17 -0.38
C ALA A 193 -9.65 -10.06 -1.69
N GLN A 194 -10.64 -9.17 -1.74
CA GLN A 194 -11.34 -8.86 -2.98
C GLN A 194 -10.36 -8.20 -3.95
N ARG A 195 -10.31 -8.72 -5.18
CA ARG A 195 -9.40 -8.25 -6.23
C ARG A 195 -9.64 -6.77 -6.55
N GLU A 196 -10.91 -6.37 -6.64
CA GLU A 196 -11.31 -4.99 -6.94
C GLU A 196 -10.72 -3.98 -5.95
N TRP A 197 -10.65 -4.32 -4.66
CA TRP A 197 -10.10 -3.42 -3.64
C TRP A 197 -8.59 -3.22 -3.80
N ILE A 198 -7.87 -4.31 -4.08
CA ILE A 198 -6.43 -4.26 -4.35
C ILE A 198 -6.16 -3.49 -5.66
N GLU A 199 -6.94 -3.73 -6.71
CA GLU A 199 -6.79 -3.01 -7.98
C GLU A 199 -7.04 -1.50 -7.83
N SER A 200 -8.11 -1.11 -7.13
CA SER A 200 -8.40 0.29 -6.83
C SER A 200 -7.26 0.94 -6.04
N PHE A 201 -6.78 0.27 -4.99
CA PHE A 201 -5.71 0.77 -4.13
C PHE A 201 -4.41 1.07 -4.90
N PHE A 202 -4.01 0.17 -5.80
CA PHE A 202 -2.78 0.37 -6.57
C PHE A 202 -2.92 1.43 -7.67
N ARG A 203 -4.09 1.55 -8.31
CA ARG A 203 -4.32 2.46 -9.45
C ARG A 203 -4.56 3.89 -9.03
N GLU A 204 -5.39 4.07 -8.00
CA GLU A 204 -5.90 5.39 -7.64
C GLU A 204 -5.16 5.96 -6.44
N PHE A 205 -4.48 5.12 -5.66
CA PHE A 205 -4.02 5.46 -4.30
C PHE A 205 -5.19 6.05 -3.52
N SER A 206 -6.33 5.35 -3.54
CA SER A 206 -7.58 5.72 -2.90
C SER A 206 -8.17 4.49 -2.19
N TRP A 207 -8.93 4.73 -1.13
CA TRP A 207 -9.82 3.75 -0.52
C TRP A 207 -11.18 3.88 -1.18
N GLN A 208 -11.55 2.96 -2.07
CA GLN A 208 -12.95 2.79 -2.47
C GLN A 208 -13.59 1.74 -1.56
N CYS A 209 -14.36 2.25 -0.61
CA CYS A 209 -15.40 1.55 0.12
C CYS A 209 -16.68 2.39 -0.09
#